data_AF-A0A8B9Z876-F1
#
_entry.id   AF-A0A8B9Z876-F1
#
_cell.length_a   1.000
_cell.length_b   1.000
_cell.length_c   1.000
_cell.angle_alpha   90.00
_cell.angle_beta   90.00
_cell.angle_gamma   90.00
#
_symmetry.space_group_name_H-M   'P 1'
#
loop_
_entity.id
_entity.type
_entity.pdbx_description
1 polymer ?
#
loop_
_entity_poly.entity_id
_entity_poly.type
_entity_poly.pdbx_seq_one_letter_code
_entity_poly.pdbx_strand_id
1 'polypeptide(L)'
;MTIKTGKHVDANGKIYLPYLHEWKYPQSDLLELIQVMIVVFGEEPPVFSRPTASSSYPPYQATGPPTSNSYPNYPYTGGVPFPATTSVQYYPPQPPVTTVGPSRDGTISEDTIRASLISAVSDKLRWRMKEEMDRAQAELNALKRTEEDLKKGHQKLEEMVTRLDQEVAEVDKNIELLKKKDEELSSALEKMESQSENNDIDEVIIPTAPLYKQILNLYAEENAIEDTIFYLGEALRRGVIDLDVFLKHVRLLSRKQFQLRALMQKARKTAGLSDLY
;
A
#
# COMPACT_ATOMS: atom_id res chain seq x y z
N MET A 1 0.54 -3.00 14.19
CA MET A 1 0.06 -4.39 14.13
C MET A 1 0.84 -5.21 15.15
N THR A 2 0.21 -6.19 15.78
CA THR A 2 0.86 -7.03 16.80
C THR A 2 0.49 -8.48 16.53
N ILE A 3 1.48 -9.37 16.71
CA ILE A 3 1.28 -10.82 16.56
C ILE A 3 0.54 -11.34 17.79
N LYS A 4 -0.56 -12.06 17.58
CA LYS A 4 -1.23 -12.81 18.63
C LYS A 4 -0.51 -14.15 18.77
N THR A 5 0.27 -14.29 19.82
CA THR A 5 0.90 -15.56 20.19
C THR A 5 -0.18 -16.61 20.41
N GLY A 6 -0.08 -17.74 19.73
CA GLY A 6 -1.06 -18.81 19.77
C GLY A 6 -0.40 -20.17 19.59
N LYS A 7 -1.23 -21.22 19.44
CA LYS A 7 -0.75 -22.59 19.25
C LYS A 7 0.13 -22.75 18.01
N HIS A 8 -0.09 -21.91 17.01
CA HIS A 8 0.52 -22.01 15.68
C HIS A 8 1.53 -20.91 15.36
N VAL A 9 1.67 -19.87 16.19
CA VAL A 9 2.60 -18.74 15.95
C VAL A 9 3.15 -18.21 17.27
N ASP A 10 4.47 -18.03 17.37
CA ASP A 10 5.13 -17.43 18.54
C ASP A 10 5.28 -15.90 18.44
N ALA A 11 5.80 -15.26 19.49
CA ALA A 11 5.99 -13.81 19.55
C ALA A 11 6.98 -13.27 18.50
N ASN A 12 7.83 -14.14 17.93
CA ASN A 12 8.78 -13.81 16.89
C ASN A 12 8.20 -14.04 15.47
N GLY A 13 6.95 -14.50 15.38
CA GLY A 13 6.28 -14.79 14.11
C GLY A 13 6.65 -16.14 13.50
N LYS A 14 7.33 -17.03 14.24
CA LYS A 14 7.64 -18.37 13.76
C LYS A 14 6.38 -19.24 13.81
N ILE A 15 6.13 -19.95 12.71
CA ILE A 15 4.94 -20.77 12.51
C ILE A 15 5.21 -22.21 12.94
N TYR A 16 4.28 -22.80 13.69
CA TYR A 16 4.32 -24.18 14.16
C TYR A 16 3.06 -24.92 13.68
N LEU A 17 3.25 -25.75 12.65
CA LEU A 17 2.19 -26.59 12.09
C LEU A 17 2.63 -28.06 12.13
N PRO A 18 1.73 -29.01 12.44
CA PRO A 18 2.06 -30.44 12.37
C PRO A 18 2.63 -30.84 11.01
N TYR A 19 2.11 -30.26 9.92
CA TYR A 19 2.59 -30.46 8.56
C TYR A 19 4.07 -30.05 8.36
N LEU A 20 4.53 -28.99 9.03
CA LEU A 20 5.95 -28.59 9.01
C LEU A 20 6.85 -29.54 9.82
N HIS A 21 6.30 -30.23 10.82
CA HIS A 21 7.04 -31.16 11.65
C HIS A 21 7.31 -32.50 10.93
N GLU A 22 6.41 -32.88 10.03
CA GLU A 22 6.48 -34.14 9.26
C GLU A 22 6.96 -33.93 7.82
N TRP A 23 7.52 -32.75 7.50
CA TRP A 23 7.94 -32.39 6.15
C TRP A 23 8.92 -33.40 5.54
N LYS A 24 8.52 -34.05 4.45
CA LYS A 24 9.33 -35.02 3.71
C LYS A 24 9.21 -34.81 2.21
N TYR A 25 10.23 -34.26 1.57
CA TYR A 25 10.28 -34.20 0.12
C TYR A 25 10.47 -35.61 -0.49
N PRO A 26 9.74 -36.01 -1.55
CA PRO A 26 8.80 -35.24 -2.36
C PRO A 26 7.32 -35.36 -1.95
N GLN A 27 7.01 -35.99 -0.80
CA GLN A 27 5.65 -36.24 -0.32
C GLN A 27 4.98 -35.00 0.26
N SER A 28 5.77 -34.05 0.79
CA SER A 28 5.31 -32.75 1.24
C SER A 28 5.69 -31.69 0.21
N ASP A 29 4.70 -30.93 -0.24
CA ASP A 29 4.90 -29.79 -1.12
C ASP A 29 4.50 -28.46 -0.45
N LEU A 30 4.90 -27.36 -1.11
CA LEU A 30 4.62 -26.00 -0.65
C LEU A 30 3.14 -25.62 -0.84
N LEU A 31 2.45 -26.23 -1.81
CA LEU A 31 1.06 -25.92 -2.12
C LEU A 31 0.15 -26.39 -0.98
N GLU A 32 0.34 -27.62 -0.53
CA GLU A 32 -0.34 -28.21 0.63
C GLU A 32 -0.02 -27.44 1.92
N LEU A 33 1.23 -26.97 2.12
CA LEU A 33 1.57 -26.12 3.27
C LEU A 33 0.75 -24.82 3.27
N ILE A 34 0.65 -24.15 2.12
CA ILE A 34 -0.11 -22.90 2.00
C ILE A 34 -1.59 -23.16 2.26
N GLN A 35 -2.16 -24.27 1.75
CA GLN A 35 -3.55 -24.64 2.01
C GLN A 35 -3.80 -24.87 3.51
N VAL A 36 -2.91 -25.60 4.19
CA VAL A 36 -2.98 -25.81 5.64
C VAL A 36 -2.88 -24.48 6.39
N MET A 37 -2.01 -23.56 5.96
CA MET A 37 -1.89 -22.23 6.56
C MET A 37 -3.17 -21.40 6.39
N ILE A 38 -3.84 -21.47 5.23
CA ILE A 38 -5.09 -20.75 4.98
C ILE A 38 -6.19 -21.25 5.91
N VAL A 39 -6.32 -22.56 6.09
CA VAL A 39 -7.34 -23.15 6.98
C VAL A 39 -7.06 -22.74 8.44
N VAL A 40 -5.82 -22.96 8.91
CA VAL A 40 -5.46 -22.71 10.32
C VAL A 40 -5.53 -21.22 10.66
N PHE A 41 -5.02 -20.33 9.80
CA PHE A 41 -5.04 -18.89 10.06
C PHE A 41 -6.33 -18.19 9.63
N GLY A 42 -7.20 -18.88 8.87
CA GLY A 42 -8.58 -18.46 8.66
C GLY A 42 -9.42 -18.60 9.93
N GLU A 43 -9.18 -19.66 10.72
CA GLU A 43 -9.83 -19.86 12.02
C GLU A 43 -9.19 -19.01 13.13
N GLU A 44 -7.85 -19.02 13.23
CA GLU A 44 -7.10 -18.25 14.23
C GLU A 44 -6.13 -17.25 13.57
N PRO A 45 -6.60 -16.03 13.24
CA PRO A 45 -5.75 -15.05 12.58
C PRO A 45 -4.57 -14.64 13.48
N PRO A 46 -3.32 -14.64 12.99
CA PRO A 46 -2.13 -14.43 13.82
C PRO A 46 -1.81 -12.95 14.05
N VAL A 47 -2.47 -12.01 13.37
CA VAL A 47 -2.15 -10.58 13.42
C VAL A 47 -3.40 -9.76 13.68
N PHE A 48 -3.32 -8.82 14.62
CA PHE A 48 -4.39 -7.85 14.90
C PHE A 48 -3.85 -6.42 14.92
N SER A 49 -4.73 -5.46 14.67
CA SER A 49 -4.44 -4.04 14.83
C SER A 49 -4.72 -3.61 16.28
N ARG A 50 -3.82 -2.79 16.83
CA ARG A 50 -4.02 -2.15 18.13
C ARG A 50 -4.44 -0.69 17.86
N PRO A 51 -5.55 -0.18 18.43
CA PRO A 51 -5.89 1.23 18.29
C PRO A 51 -4.82 2.08 18.96
N THR A 52 -4.28 3.06 18.22
CA THR A 52 -3.30 4.03 18.72
C THR A 52 -4.00 4.99 19.69
N ALA A 53 -3.63 4.93 20.97
CA ALA A 53 -4.00 5.96 21.93
C ALA A 53 -3.31 7.29 21.52
N SER A 54 -4.10 8.34 21.32
CA SER A 54 -3.64 9.68 20.93
C SER A 54 -2.80 10.31 22.04
N SER A 55 -1.54 10.60 21.75
CA SER A 55 -0.62 11.35 22.61
C SER A 55 -1.04 12.82 22.74
N SER A 56 -1.10 13.33 23.98
CA SER A 56 -1.35 14.75 24.29
C SER A 56 -0.15 15.63 23.91
N TYR A 57 -0.39 16.73 23.20
CA TYR A 57 0.61 17.78 22.95
C TYR A 57 0.63 18.86 24.06
N PRO A 58 1.79 19.50 24.34
CA PRO A 58 1.92 20.56 25.34
C PRO A 58 1.50 21.95 24.81
N PRO A 59 1.16 22.92 25.69
CA PRO A 59 0.63 24.22 25.27
C PRO A 59 1.74 25.24 24.98
N TYR A 60 1.61 26.00 23.88
CA TYR A 60 2.43 27.19 23.61
C TYR A 60 1.59 28.47 23.70
N GLN A 61 2.17 29.50 24.34
CA GLN A 61 1.59 30.82 24.62
C GLN A 61 1.51 31.72 23.37
N ALA A 62 0.51 32.61 23.38
CA ALA A 62 0.13 33.50 22.30
C ALA A 62 0.78 34.89 22.37
N THR A 63 1.07 35.49 21.21
CA THR A 63 1.27 36.94 21.04
C THR A 63 0.68 37.45 19.71
N GLY A 64 -0.44 38.19 19.78
CA GLY A 64 -0.75 39.39 18.97
C GLY A 64 -1.50 39.28 17.60
N PRO A 65 -2.30 40.30 17.19
CA PRO A 65 -3.51 40.21 16.34
C PRO A 65 -3.43 41.12 15.07
N PRO A 66 -4.52 41.58 14.37
CA PRO A 66 -5.92 41.15 14.22
C PRO A 66 -6.31 40.94 12.70
N THR A 67 -7.46 40.37 12.30
CA THR A 67 -8.72 41.10 12.03
C THR A 67 -9.74 40.19 11.33
N SER A 68 -11.01 40.31 11.75
CA SER A 68 -12.31 40.25 11.05
C SER A 68 -12.53 39.21 9.94
N ASN A 69 -13.66 38.49 9.81
CA ASN A 69 -14.96 38.53 10.45
C ASN A 69 -15.76 37.33 9.88
N SER A 70 -16.76 36.86 10.64
CA SER A 70 -18.00 36.19 10.19
C SER A 70 -18.14 34.67 10.41
N TYR A 71 -19.01 34.39 11.39
CA TYR A 71 -19.65 33.18 11.94
C TYR A 71 -20.60 32.43 10.98
N PRO A 72 -21.34 31.37 11.41
CA PRO A 72 -20.94 30.20 12.20
C PRO A 72 -21.47 28.85 11.64
N ASN A 73 -20.83 27.78 12.11
CA ASN A 73 -21.27 26.39 12.02
C ASN A 73 -22.14 26.04 13.27
N TYR A 74 -23.20 25.25 13.08
CA TYR A 74 -23.91 24.54 14.17
C TYR A 74 -23.11 23.28 14.57
N PRO A 75 -23.23 22.81 15.83
CA PRO A 75 -23.78 21.46 15.97
C PRO A 75 -24.67 21.24 17.20
N TYR A 76 -25.41 20.14 17.10
CA TYR A 76 -26.43 19.65 18.02
C TYR A 76 -25.91 18.43 18.80
N THR A 77 -26.39 18.26 20.04
CA THR A 77 -26.38 17.06 20.92
C THR A 77 -25.04 16.61 21.53
N GLY A 78 -24.96 16.16 22.78
CA GLY A 78 -25.94 15.89 23.83
C GLY A 78 -25.24 15.16 24.99
N GLY A 79 -25.82 15.18 26.20
CA GLY A 79 -25.37 14.34 27.31
C GLY A 79 -25.51 14.95 28.71
N VAL A 80 -26.51 14.48 29.45
CA VAL A 80 -26.79 14.68 30.89
C VAL A 80 -25.74 13.93 31.76
N PRO A 81 -25.48 14.27 33.05
CA PRO A 81 -26.47 14.17 34.15
C PRO A 81 -26.42 15.26 35.27
N PHE A 82 -27.52 15.32 36.02
CA PHE A 82 -27.84 16.09 37.25
C PHE A 82 -26.80 15.95 38.42
N PRO A 83 -26.76 16.82 39.47
CA PRO A 83 -27.96 17.20 40.25
C PRO A 83 -28.03 18.60 40.96
N ALA A 84 -29.23 18.84 41.48
CA ALA A 84 -29.55 19.49 42.77
C ALA A 84 -29.96 20.99 42.83
N THR A 85 -31.24 21.15 43.18
CA THR A 85 -31.88 22.10 44.13
C THR A 85 -32.09 23.59 43.82
N THR A 86 -33.37 23.97 44.03
CA THR A 86 -33.89 25.22 44.62
C THR A 86 -33.72 26.55 43.87
N SER A 87 -34.82 27.11 43.36
CA SER A 87 -35.20 28.48 43.71
C SER A 87 -36.65 28.83 43.37
N VAL A 88 -37.15 29.67 44.26
CA VAL A 88 -38.47 30.23 44.52
C VAL A 88 -39.02 31.06 43.34
N GLN A 89 -40.31 30.93 43.07
CA GLN A 89 -41.07 31.78 42.14
C GLN A 89 -41.70 32.96 42.89
N TYR A 90 -41.61 34.17 42.34
CA TYR A 90 -42.28 35.37 42.84
C TYR A 90 -42.91 36.12 41.67
N TYR A 91 -44.24 36.12 41.57
CA TYR A 91 -44.99 36.96 40.62
C TYR A 91 -45.90 37.89 41.41
N PRO A 92 -45.98 39.18 41.07
CA PRO A 92 -46.86 40.16 41.73
C PRO A 92 -48.29 40.18 41.13
N PRO A 93 -49.27 40.85 41.80
CA PRO A 93 -50.69 40.51 41.70
C PRO A 93 -51.60 41.52 40.98
N GLN A 94 -52.77 40.98 40.56
CA GLN A 94 -54.14 41.55 40.53
C GLN A 94 -54.53 42.65 39.50
N PRO A 95 -55.80 42.69 39.03
CA PRO A 95 -56.99 43.03 39.85
C PRO A 95 -58.24 42.11 39.70
N PRO A 96 -59.25 42.26 40.58
CA PRO A 96 -60.34 41.31 40.79
C PRO A 96 -61.60 41.61 39.96
N VAL A 97 -62.36 40.57 39.63
CA VAL A 97 -63.71 40.71 39.07
C VAL A 97 -64.75 40.31 40.11
N THR A 98 -65.66 41.25 40.32
CA THR A 98 -66.79 41.25 41.24
C THR A 98 -67.82 40.17 40.95
N THR A 99 -68.33 39.60 42.03
CA THR A 99 -69.50 38.73 42.10
C THR A 99 -70.79 39.48 41.74
N VAL A 100 -71.56 38.92 40.81
CA VAL A 100 -73.02 39.07 40.77
C VAL A 100 -73.60 37.75 40.22
N GLY A 101 -74.25 36.99 41.09
CA GLY A 101 -75.16 35.94 40.65
C GLY A 101 -76.42 36.56 40.02
N PRO A 102 -77.20 35.76 39.30
CA PRO A 102 -78.43 35.34 39.96
C PRO A 102 -78.77 33.86 39.74
N SER A 103 -79.52 33.37 40.72
CA SER A 103 -80.58 32.35 40.60
C SER A 103 -80.19 30.95 40.12
N ARG A 104 -80.24 30.05 41.09
CA ARG A 104 -80.58 28.64 40.91
C ARG A 104 -81.91 28.55 40.14
N ASP A 105 -81.91 27.92 38.96
CA ASP A 105 -83.04 27.10 38.55
C ASP A 105 -82.67 26.07 37.47
N GLY A 106 -83.37 24.94 37.53
CA GLY A 106 -83.59 23.91 36.51
C GLY A 106 -82.59 23.65 35.38
N THR A 107 -82.02 22.43 35.43
CA THR A 107 -81.52 21.62 34.29
C THR A 107 -80.38 22.21 33.48
N ILE A 108 -79.16 21.67 33.68
CA ILE A 108 -78.24 21.54 32.56
C ILE A 108 -79.05 20.78 31.50
N SER A 109 -79.45 21.47 30.42
CA SER A 109 -80.21 20.84 29.36
C SER A 109 -79.41 19.64 28.87
N GLU A 110 -80.08 18.50 28.69
CA GLU A 110 -79.44 17.26 28.24
C GLU A 110 -78.60 17.51 26.97
N ASP A 111 -79.03 18.47 26.14
CA ASP A 111 -78.33 18.96 24.96
C ASP A 111 -76.97 19.60 25.27
N THR A 112 -76.79 20.32 26.38
CA THR A 112 -75.50 20.91 26.78
C THR A 112 -74.52 19.84 27.26
N ILE A 113 -75.00 18.82 27.97
CA ILE A 113 -74.18 17.67 28.39
C ILE A 113 -73.81 16.81 27.19
N ARG A 114 -74.77 16.53 26.29
CA ARG A 114 -74.54 15.83 25.03
C ARG A 114 -73.53 16.58 24.15
N ALA A 115 -73.66 17.90 24.00
CA ALA A 115 -72.70 18.71 23.26
C ALA A 115 -71.29 18.67 23.89
N SER A 116 -71.18 18.73 25.22
CA SER A 116 -69.89 18.63 25.93
C SER A 116 -69.24 17.24 25.75
N LEU A 117 -70.02 16.16 25.85
CA LEU A 117 -69.52 14.79 25.63
C LEU A 117 -69.12 14.56 24.17
N ILE A 118 -69.90 15.06 23.21
CA ILE A 118 -69.56 15.00 21.78
C ILE A 118 -68.26 15.78 21.51
N SER A 119 -68.09 16.98 22.09
CA SER A 119 -66.85 17.75 21.98
C SER A 119 -65.68 16.99 22.61
N ALA A 120 -65.84 16.45 23.82
CA ALA A 120 -64.78 15.72 24.52
C ALA A 120 -64.35 14.44 23.77
N VAL A 121 -65.29 13.72 23.15
CA VAL A 121 -64.99 12.55 22.31
C VAL A 121 -64.32 12.99 21.01
N SER A 122 -64.82 14.05 20.36
CA SER A 122 -64.23 14.63 19.15
C SER A 122 -62.80 15.12 19.38
N ASP A 123 -62.55 15.79 20.50
CA ASP A 123 -61.23 16.28 20.89
C ASP A 123 -60.29 15.12 21.23
N LYS A 124 -60.77 14.11 21.99
CA LYS A 124 -59.97 12.91 22.30
C LYS A 124 -59.61 12.14 21.03
N LEU A 125 -60.55 12.03 20.08
CA LEU A 125 -60.28 11.41 18.78
C LEU A 125 -59.26 12.23 17.99
N ARG A 126 -59.38 13.56 17.96
CA ARG A 126 -58.43 14.45 17.30
C ARG A 126 -57.03 14.34 17.91
N TRP A 127 -56.93 14.27 19.23
CA TRP A 127 -55.66 14.05 19.94
C TRP A 127 -55.02 12.71 19.59
N ARG A 128 -55.78 11.61 19.65
CA ARG A 128 -55.28 10.28 19.24
C ARG A 128 -54.87 10.22 17.78
N MET A 129 -55.67 10.83 16.90
CA MET A 129 -55.37 10.89 15.46
C MET A 129 -54.06 11.65 15.22
N LYS A 130 -53.86 12.77 15.92
CA LYS A 130 -52.63 13.57 15.82
C LYS A 130 -51.40 12.79 16.32
N GLU A 131 -51.53 12.09 17.43
CA GLU A 131 -50.47 11.24 17.99
C GLU A 131 -50.07 10.12 17.02
N GLU A 132 -51.04 9.41 16.44
CA GLU A 132 -50.79 8.38 15.44
C GLU A 132 -50.20 8.95 14.14
N MET A 133 -50.64 10.13 13.71
CA MET A 133 -50.04 10.81 12.55
C MET A 133 -48.58 11.23 12.81
N ASP A 134 -48.30 11.78 13.99
CA ASP A 134 -46.93 12.18 14.38
C ASP A 134 -46.02 10.94 14.46
N ARG A 135 -46.53 9.82 14.98
CA ARG A 135 -45.82 8.54 15.02
C ARG A 135 -45.56 7.99 13.61
N ALA A 136 -46.58 7.91 12.76
CA ALA A 136 -46.44 7.45 11.39
C ALA A 136 -45.47 8.32 10.58
N GLN A 137 -45.48 9.64 10.82
CA GLN A 137 -44.55 10.57 10.18
C GLN A 137 -43.10 10.33 10.64
N ALA A 138 -42.88 10.04 11.92
CA ALA A 138 -41.56 9.69 12.44
C ALA A 138 -41.04 8.37 11.85
N GLU A 139 -41.89 7.35 11.76
CA GLU A 139 -41.56 6.06 11.14
C GLU A 139 -41.23 6.23 9.65
N LEU A 140 -42.01 7.02 8.91
CA LEU A 140 -41.76 7.32 7.50
C LEU A 140 -40.42 8.06 7.32
N ASN A 141 -40.09 9.01 8.19
CA ASN A 141 -38.81 9.70 8.16
C ASN A 141 -37.63 8.75 8.45
N ALA A 142 -37.81 7.79 9.37
CA ALA A 142 -36.80 6.76 9.65
C ALA A 142 -36.61 5.83 8.43
N LEU A 143 -37.70 5.39 7.82
CA LEU A 143 -37.66 4.54 6.62
C LEU A 143 -36.97 5.24 5.44
N LYS A 144 -37.24 6.53 5.21
CA LYS A 144 -36.54 7.30 4.18
C LYS A 144 -35.03 7.36 4.39
N ARG A 145 -34.57 7.52 5.63
CA ARG A 145 -33.13 7.47 5.93
C ARG A 145 -32.54 6.09 5.64
N THR A 146 -33.24 5.03 6.02
CA THR A 146 -32.79 3.66 5.71
C THR A 146 -32.77 3.38 4.20
N GLU A 147 -33.72 3.91 3.44
CA GLU A 147 -33.75 3.82 1.97
C GLU A 147 -32.54 4.53 1.35
N GLU A 148 -32.24 5.75 1.80
CA GLU A 148 -31.07 6.51 1.33
C GLU A 148 -29.76 5.77 1.64
N ASP A 149 -29.62 5.22 2.83
CA ASP A 149 -28.42 4.47 3.22
C ASP A 149 -28.28 3.16 2.45
N LEU A 150 -29.39 2.47 2.18
CA LEU A 150 -29.40 1.27 1.34
C LEU A 150 -29.03 1.61 -0.11
N LYS A 151 -29.53 2.73 -0.64
CA LYS A 151 -29.20 3.22 -1.99
C LYS A 151 -27.71 3.58 -2.10
N LYS A 152 -27.15 4.25 -1.09
CA LYS A 152 -25.69 4.51 -1.01
C LYS A 152 -24.90 3.20 -0.94
N GLY A 153 -25.39 2.22 -0.18
CA GLY A 153 -24.78 0.89 -0.10
C GLY A 153 -24.75 0.18 -1.46
N HIS A 154 -25.87 0.21 -2.18
CA HIS A 154 -25.98 -0.35 -3.52
C HIS A 154 -25.00 0.32 -4.51
N GLN A 155 -24.95 1.66 -4.53
CA GLN A 155 -24.04 2.39 -5.39
C GLN A 155 -22.57 2.03 -5.12
N LYS A 156 -22.17 1.92 -3.84
CA LYS A 156 -20.80 1.49 -3.49
C LYS A 156 -20.47 0.08 -3.95
N LEU A 157 -21.44 -0.83 -3.89
CA LEU A 157 -21.26 -2.20 -4.37
C LEU A 157 -21.14 -2.23 -5.89
N GLU A 158 -21.94 -1.43 -6.60
CA GLU A 158 -21.87 -1.30 -8.06
C GLU A 158 -20.51 -0.73 -8.52
N GLU A 159 -20.02 0.32 -7.84
CA GLU A 159 -18.67 0.86 -8.06
C GLU A 159 -17.58 -0.17 -7.80
N MET A 160 -17.73 -0.97 -6.72
CA MET A 160 -16.78 -2.03 -6.38
C MET A 160 -16.77 -3.15 -7.43
N VAL A 161 -17.94 -3.58 -7.89
CA VAL A 161 -18.06 -4.61 -8.94
C VAL A 161 -17.43 -4.13 -10.24
N THR A 162 -17.72 -2.89 -10.63
CA THR A 162 -17.13 -2.30 -11.86
C THR A 162 -15.61 -2.19 -11.75
N ARG A 163 -15.09 -1.79 -10.59
CA ARG A 163 -13.64 -1.75 -10.35
C ARG A 163 -13.02 -3.15 -10.41
N LEU A 164 -13.68 -4.15 -9.82
CA LEU A 164 -13.16 -5.52 -9.81
C LEU A 164 -13.13 -6.12 -11.22
N ASP A 165 -14.14 -5.83 -12.04
CA ASP A 165 -14.17 -6.24 -13.45
C ASP A 165 -13.02 -5.63 -14.27
N GLN A 166 -12.73 -4.34 -14.02
CA GLN A 166 -11.56 -3.66 -14.63
C GLN A 166 -10.24 -4.25 -14.16
N GLU A 167 -10.09 -4.53 -12.87
CA GLU A 167 -8.87 -5.13 -12.30
C GLU A 167 -8.63 -6.53 -12.86
N VAL A 168 -9.68 -7.36 -13.01
CA VAL A 168 -9.58 -8.68 -13.64
C VAL A 168 -9.13 -8.55 -15.10
N ALA A 169 -9.75 -7.67 -15.88
CA ALA A 169 -9.37 -7.44 -17.27
C ALA A 169 -7.93 -6.92 -17.42
N GLU A 170 -7.47 -6.07 -16.50
CA GLU A 170 -6.09 -5.58 -16.47
C GLU A 170 -5.10 -6.70 -16.15
N VAL A 171 -5.41 -7.53 -15.14
CA VAL A 171 -4.57 -8.67 -14.77
C VAL A 171 -4.49 -9.68 -15.92
N ASP A 172 -5.60 -9.99 -16.57
CA ASP A 172 -5.62 -10.91 -17.73
C ASP A 172 -4.75 -10.38 -18.88
N LYS A 173 -4.82 -9.08 -19.17
CA LYS A 173 -3.97 -8.43 -20.16
C LYS A 173 -2.49 -8.49 -19.77
N ASN A 174 -2.16 -8.29 -18.50
CA ASN A 174 -0.79 -8.38 -18.00
C ASN A 174 -0.26 -9.82 -18.11
N ILE A 175 -1.09 -10.83 -17.81
CA ILE A 175 -0.73 -12.25 -17.98
C ILE A 175 -0.43 -12.54 -19.45
N GLU A 176 -1.26 -12.07 -20.38
CA GLU A 176 -1.06 -12.27 -21.81
C GLU A 176 0.25 -11.61 -22.31
N LEU A 177 0.53 -10.40 -21.84
CA LEU A 177 1.78 -9.71 -22.16
C LEU A 177 3.01 -10.46 -21.65
N LEU A 178 2.97 -10.96 -20.41
CA LEU A 178 4.06 -11.73 -19.83
C LEU A 178 4.27 -13.06 -20.57
N LYS A 179 3.20 -13.79 -20.89
CA LYS A 179 3.29 -15.01 -21.69
C LYS A 179 3.96 -14.77 -23.05
N LYS A 180 3.56 -13.70 -23.74
CA LYS A 180 4.19 -13.33 -25.01
C LYS A 180 5.68 -13.00 -24.84
N LYS A 181 6.06 -12.34 -23.76
CA LYS A 181 7.47 -12.03 -23.45
C LYS A 181 8.28 -13.29 -23.14
N ASP A 182 7.69 -14.22 -22.40
CA ASP A 182 8.31 -15.51 -22.11
C ASP A 182 8.51 -16.33 -23.39
N GLU A 183 7.55 -16.32 -24.32
CA GLU A 183 7.68 -16.96 -25.64
C GLU A 183 8.81 -16.31 -26.47
N GLU A 184 8.88 -14.97 -26.51
CA GLU A 184 9.94 -14.23 -27.19
C GLU A 184 11.33 -14.60 -26.63
N LEU A 185 11.47 -14.63 -25.30
CA LEU A 185 12.71 -15.00 -24.62
C LEU A 185 13.08 -16.46 -24.84
N SER A 186 12.12 -17.38 -24.73
CA SER A 186 12.34 -18.81 -24.96
C SER A 186 12.81 -19.06 -26.39
N SER A 187 12.20 -18.40 -27.39
CA SER A 187 12.64 -18.49 -28.78
C SER A 187 14.05 -17.92 -28.98
N ALA A 188 14.40 -16.83 -28.28
CA ALA A 188 15.75 -16.27 -28.34
C ALA A 188 16.78 -17.23 -27.72
N LEU A 189 16.45 -17.88 -26.61
CA LEU A 189 17.30 -18.88 -25.96
C LEU A 189 17.53 -20.10 -26.86
N GLU A 190 16.48 -20.66 -27.47
CA GLU A 190 16.62 -21.78 -28.42
C GLU A 190 17.50 -21.41 -29.62
N LYS A 191 17.38 -20.19 -30.13
CA LYS A 191 18.26 -19.68 -31.20
C LYS A 191 19.72 -19.54 -30.74
N MET A 192 19.96 -19.10 -29.51
CA MET A 192 21.30 -19.00 -28.94
C MET A 192 21.90 -20.39 -28.65
N GLU A 193 21.09 -21.34 -28.17
CA GLU A 193 21.50 -22.71 -27.87
C GLU A 193 21.81 -23.50 -29.15
N SER A 194 21.02 -23.33 -30.21
CA SER A 194 21.33 -23.91 -31.52
C SER A 194 22.58 -23.33 -32.19
N GLN A 195 23.05 -22.15 -31.74
CA GLN A 195 24.31 -21.53 -32.16
C GLN A 195 25.50 -21.87 -31.23
N SER A 196 25.28 -22.66 -30.17
CA SER A 196 26.21 -22.81 -29.05
C SER A 196 27.52 -23.55 -29.34
N GLU A 197 27.65 -24.27 -30.46
CA GLU A 197 28.91 -24.97 -30.77
C GLU A 197 30.11 -24.01 -31.02
N ASN A 198 29.88 -22.70 -31.19
CA ASN A 198 30.94 -21.71 -31.46
C ASN A 198 30.86 -20.41 -30.63
N ASN A 199 30.13 -20.39 -29.51
CA ASN A 199 30.00 -19.15 -28.72
C ASN A 199 31.21 -18.94 -27.81
N ASP A 200 32.26 -18.32 -28.35
CA ASP A 200 33.33 -17.73 -27.54
C ASP A 200 32.76 -16.54 -26.75
N ILE A 201 32.94 -16.56 -25.42
CA ILE A 201 32.48 -15.50 -24.53
C ILE A 201 33.13 -14.15 -24.88
N ASP A 202 34.33 -14.20 -25.49
CA ASP A 202 35.07 -13.01 -25.90
C ASP A 202 34.40 -12.27 -27.08
N GLU A 203 33.44 -12.89 -27.78
CA GLU A 203 32.68 -12.24 -28.86
C GLU A 203 31.45 -11.45 -28.37
N VAL A 204 31.03 -11.62 -27.12
CA VAL A 204 29.84 -10.96 -26.58
C VAL A 204 30.05 -9.45 -26.42
N ILE A 205 31.28 -9.03 -26.08
CA ILE A 205 31.63 -7.62 -25.88
C ILE A 205 32.85 -7.25 -26.72
N ILE A 206 32.59 -6.82 -27.95
CA ILE A 206 33.63 -6.33 -28.85
C ILE A 206 33.69 -4.80 -28.87
N PRO A 207 34.88 -4.21 -29.08
CA PRO A 207 34.98 -2.78 -29.29
C PRO A 207 34.18 -2.32 -30.50
N THR A 208 33.59 -1.13 -30.42
CA THR A 208 32.64 -0.59 -31.40
C THR A 208 33.23 -0.31 -32.78
N ALA A 209 34.56 -0.25 -32.90
CA ALA A 209 35.26 -0.01 -34.15
C ALA A 209 36.53 -0.88 -34.27
N PRO A 210 36.96 -1.23 -35.50
CA PRO A 210 38.19 -2.00 -35.71
C PRO A 210 39.44 -1.37 -35.09
N LEU A 211 39.51 -0.03 -35.07
CA LEU A 211 40.62 0.70 -34.44
C LEU A 211 40.66 0.49 -32.92
N TYR A 212 39.50 0.49 -32.24
CA TYR A 212 39.44 0.21 -30.80
C TYR A 212 39.74 -1.25 -30.49
N LYS A 213 39.34 -2.18 -31.37
CA LYS A 213 39.74 -3.60 -31.29
C LYS A 213 41.25 -3.76 -31.43
N GLN A 214 41.86 -3.03 -32.36
CA GLN A 214 43.32 -3.00 -32.50
C GLN A 214 43.99 -2.46 -31.23
N ILE A 215 43.50 -1.36 -30.67
CA ILE A 215 44.04 -0.80 -29.41
C ILE A 215 43.94 -1.82 -28.27
N LEU A 216 42.80 -2.49 -28.11
CA LEU A 216 42.62 -3.51 -27.07
C LEU A 216 43.64 -4.65 -27.23
N ASN A 217 43.81 -5.17 -28.45
CA ASN A 217 44.79 -6.22 -28.74
C ASN A 217 46.23 -5.77 -28.49
N LEU A 218 46.60 -4.55 -28.93
CA LEU A 218 47.94 -4.01 -28.69
C LEU A 218 48.23 -3.89 -27.19
N TYR A 219 47.24 -3.49 -26.39
CA TYR A 219 47.38 -3.38 -24.94
C TYR A 219 47.56 -4.76 -24.31
N ALA A 220 46.74 -5.74 -24.69
CA ALA A 220 46.85 -7.11 -24.18
C ALA A 220 48.20 -7.76 -24.58
N GLU A 221 48.62 -7.62 -25.84
CA GLU A 221 49.90 -8.15 -26.32
C GLU A 221 51.10 -7.52 -25.62
N GLU A 222 51.07 -6.22 -25.34
CA GLU A 222 52.16 -5.55 -24.64
C GLU A 222 52.32 -6.06 -23.20
N ASN A 223 51.22 -6.15 -22.46
CA ASN A 223 51.23 -6.68 -21.09
C ASN A 223 51.66 -8.15 -21.07
N ALA A 224 51.17 -8.97 -22.02
CA ALA A 224 51.58 -10.36 -22.13
C ALA A 224 53.10 -10.51 -22.40
N ILE A 225 53.71 -9.59 -23.15
CA ILE A 225 55.16 -9.57 -23.34
C ILE A 225 55.88 -9.22 -22.04
N GLU A 226 55.41 -8.21 -21.30
CA GLU A 226 56.01 -7.81 -20.02
C GLU A 226 55.98 -8.98 -19.02
N ASP A 227 54.84 -9.66 -18.90
CA ASP A 227 54.69 -10.86 -18.07
C ASP A 227 55.65 -11.97 -18.51
N THR A 228 55.78 -12.19 -19.82
CA THR A 228 56.69 -13.20 -20.37
C THR A 228 58.15 -12.86 -20.03
N ILE A 229 58.58 -11.59 -20.18
CA ILE A 229 59.93 -11.16 -19.83
C ILE A 229 60.18 -11.34 -18.33
N PHE A 230 59.20 -11.00 -17.48
CA PHE A 230 59.28 -11.17 -16.04
C PHE A 230 59.51 -12.64 -15.66
N TYR A 231 58.70 -13.56 -16.19
CA TYR A 231 58.86 -14.99 -15.90
C TYR A 231 60.11 -15.61 -16.51
N LEU A 232 60.61 -15.10 -17.65
CA LEU A 232 61.92 -15.49 -18.17
C LEU A 232 63.05 -15.08 -17.20
N GLY A 233 62.93 -13.92 -16.54
CA GLY A 233 63.88 -13.48 -15.52
C GLY A 233 63.89 -14.40 -14.31
N GLU A 234 62.71 -14.79 -13.83
CA GLU A 234 62.56 -15.78 -12.75
C GLU A 234 63.06 -17.17 -13.16
N ALA A 235 62.84 -17.59 -14.41
CA ALA A 235 63.35 -18.86 -14.94
C ALA A 235 64.89 -18.90 -14.95
N LEU A 236 65.54 -17.80 -15.35
CA LEU A 236 67.00 -17.67 -15.29
C LEU A 236 67.49 -17.74 -13.83
N ARG A 237 66.83 -17.03 -12.92
CA ARG A 237 67.17 -17.02 -11.49
C ARG A 237 67.08 -18.40 -10.85
N ARG A 238 66.12 -19.22 -11.28
CA ARG A 238 65.91 -20.59 -10.81
C ARG A 238 66.79 -21.62 -11.55
N GLY A 239 67.60 -21.22 -12.51
CA GLY A 239 68.46 -22.10 -13.28
C GLY A 239 67.71 -23.02 -14.26
N VAL A 240 66.48 -22.66 -14.65
CA VAL A 240 65.68 -23.42 -15.64
C VAL A 240 66.20 -23.15 -17.06
N ILE A 241 66.74 -21.94 -17.30
CA ILE A 241 67.29 -21.52 -18.59
C ILE A 241 68.67 -20.88 -18.42
N ASP A 242 69.51 -21.01 -19.45
CA ASP A 242 70.83 -20.39 -19.49
C ASP A 242 70.77 -18.90 -19.87
N LEU A 243 71.83 -18.16 -19.51
CA LEU A 243 71.94 -16.73 -19.77
C LEU A 243 71.83 -16.40 -21.27
N ASP A 244 72.45 -17.19 -22.14
CA ASP A 244 72.41 -16.95 -23.59
C ASP A 244 70.99 -17.09 -24.16
N VAL A 245 70.23 -18.08 -23.68
CA VAL A 245 68.84 -18.31 -24.07
C VAL A 245 67.96 -17.16 -23.59
N PHE A 246 68.15 -16.74 -22.34
CA PHE A 246 67.44 -15.60 -21.76
C PHE A 246 67.68 -14.31 -22.55
N LEU A 247 68.94 -13.92 -22.76
CA LEU A 247 69.29 -12.67 -23.44
C LEU A 247 68.77 -12.63 -24.88
N LYS A 248 68.79 -13.77 -25.58
CA LYS A 248 68.23 -13.88 -26.94
C LYS A 248 66.71 -13.66 -26.94
N HIS A 249 65.96 -14.34 -26.06
CA HIS A 249 64.50 -14.24 -26.03
C HIS A 249 64.02 -12.89 -25.50
N VAL A 250 64.64 -12.36 -24.45
CA VAL A 250 64.32 -11.00 -23.95
C VAL A 250 64.54 -9.97 -25.03
N ARG A 251 65.66 -10.03 -25.77
CA ARG A 251 65.91 -9.08 -26.87
C ARG A 251 64.85 -9.17 -27.98
N LEU A 252 64.39 -10.37 -28.33
CA LEU A 252 63.32 -10.57 -29.32
C LEU A 252 61.99 -10.01 -28.82
N LEU A 253 61.63 -10.30 -27.57
CA LEU A 253 60.40 -9.83 -26.94
C LEU A 253 60.40 -8.31 -26.77
N SER A 254 61.48 -7.71 -26.27
CA SER A 254 61.61 -6.24 -26.17
C SER A 254 61.55 -5.56 -27.53
N ARG A 255 62.10 -6.17 -28.59
CA ARG A 255 61.94 -5.65 -29.96
C ARG A 255 60.48 -5.66 -30.41
N LYS A 256 59.75 -6.75 -30.14
CA LYS A 256 58.31 -6.84 -30.44
C LYS A 256 57.52 -5.83 -29.62
N GLN A 257 57.84 -5.68 -28.32
CA GLN A 257 57.22 -4.70 -27.43
C GLN A 257 57.38 -3.27 -27.94
N PHE A 258 58.57 -2.89 -28.41
CA PHE A 258 58.81 -1.58 -29.00
C PHE A 258 57.89 -1.32 -30.21
N GLN A 259 57.72 -2.31 -31.09
CA GLN A 259 56.82 -2.19 -32.23
C GLN A 259 55.36 -2.02 -31.80
N LEU A 260 54.92 -2.76 -30.80
CA LEU A 260 53.57 -2.65 -30.24
C LEU A 260 53.34 -1.28 -29.58
N ARG A 261 54.28 -0.78 -28.76
CA ARG A 261 54.20 0.56 -28.15
C ARG A 261 54.15 1.67 -29.20
N ALA A 262 55.02 1.61 -30.20
CA ALA A 262 55.04 2.61 -31.27
C ALA A 262 53.73 2.59 -32.10
N LEU A 263 53.18 1.40 -32.34
CA LEU A 263 51.90 1.24 -33.03
C LEU A 263 50.71 1.70 -32.17
N MET A 264 50.75 1.42 -30.86
CA MET A 264 49.76 1.86 -29.88
C MET A 264 49.68 3.38 -29.81
N GLN A 265 50.82 4.07 -29.71
CA GLN A 265 50.85 5.54 -29.71
C GLN A 265 50.19 6.12 -30.96
N LYS A 266 50.50 5.56 -32.14
CA LYS A 266 49.85 5.98 -33.40
C LYS A 266 48.35 5.70 -33.39
N ALA A 267 47.93 4.51 -32.95
CA ALA A 267 46.53 4.11 -32.91
C ALA A 267 45.72 4.99 -31.94
N ARG A 268 46.26 5.30 -30.75
CA ARG A 268 45.65 6.19 -29.75
C ARG A 268 45.50 7.61 -30.28
N LYS A 269 46.53 8.16 -30.92
CA LYS A 269 46.47 9.46 -31.59
C LYS A 269 45.38 9.51 -32.66
N THR A 270 45.29 8.47 -33.49
CA THR A 270 44.26 8.35 -34.52
C THR A 270 42.85 8.22 -33.92
N ALA A 271 42.73 7.58 -32.76
CA ALA A 271 41.47 7.43 -32.03
C ALA A 271 41.08 8.67 -31.19
N GLY A 272 41.91 9.72 -31.17
CA GLY A 272 41.67 10.91 -30.33
C GLY A 272 41.86 10.67 -28.83
N LEU A 273 42.55 9.59 -28.45
CA LEU A 273 42.90 9.25 -27.07
C LEU A 273 44.22 9.92 -26.70
N SER A 274 44.44 10.13 -25.41
CA SER A 274 45.69 10.72 -24.91
C SER A 274 46.91 9.89 -25.33
N ASP A 275 47.93 10.56 -25.85
CA ASP A 275 49.23 9.99 -26.24
C ASP A 275 50.09 9.56 -25.03
N LEU A 276 49.66 9.89 -23.80
CA LEU A 276 50.37 9.44 -22.60
C LEU A 276 50.15 7.95 -22.38
N TYR A 277 51.26 7.25 -22.51
CA TYR A 277 51.51 5.89 -22.06
C TYR A 277 52.69 5.98 -21.08
#